data_AF-A0A0F9CWM8-F1
#
_entry.id   AF-A0A0F9CWM8-F1
#
_cell.length_a   1.000
_cell.length_b   1.000
_cell.length_c   1.000
_cell.angle_alpha   90.00
_cell.angle_beta   90.00
_cell.angle_gamma   90.00
#
_symmetry.space_group_name_H-M   'P 1'
#
loop_
_entity.id
_entity.type
_entity.pdbx_description
1 polymer ?
#
loop_
_entity_poly.entity_id
_entity_poly.type
_entity_poly.pdbx_seq_one_letter_code
_entity_poly.pdbx_strand_id
1 'polypeptide(L)' 'MGAYICQVCDNMFCSHEVNYYSCEKCNTEFCEECWRERLHENQEEWADICGDCYAVLLIKVGELTEKEKEQ' A
#
# COMPACT_ATOMS: atom_id res chain seq x y z
N MET A 1 -6.67 2.51 -24.71
CA MET A 1 -5.30 2.50 -24.17
C MET A 1 -5.26 3.52 -23.06
N GLY A 2 -4.87 3.12 -21.84
CA GLY A 2 -5.06 3.91 -20.62
C GLY A 2 -3.78 4.58 -20.13
N ALA A 3 -3.94 5.75 -19.52
CA ALA A 3 -2.92 6.37 -18.68
C ALA A 3 -3.48 6.45 -17.25
N TYR A 4 -2.61 6.43 -16.25
CA TYR A 4 -2.98 6.60 -14.84
C TYR A 4 -2.05 7.63 -14.19
N ILE A 5 -2.46 8.17 -13.05
CA ILE A 5 -1.65 9.10 -12.26
C ILE A 5 -1.29 8.41 -10.95
N CYS A 6 0.00 8.35 -10.63
CA CYS A 6 0.44 7.90 -9.31
C CYS A 6 0.05 8.97 -8.27
N GLN A 7 -0.77 8.62 -7.29
CA GLN A 7 -1.25 9.56 -6.26
C GLN A 7 -0.17 9.97 -5.25
N VAL A 8 1.04 9.39 -5.34
CA VAL A 8 2.17 9.71 -4.45
C VAL A 8 3.13 10.70 -5.09
N CYS A 9 3.57 10.43 -6.32
CA CYS A 9 4.53 11.29 -7.02
C CYS A 9 3.87 12.25 -8.02
N ASP A 10 2.55 12.17 -8.19
CA ASP A 10 1.72 13.00 -9.07
C ASP A 10 2.12 12.95 -10.56
N ASN A 11 2.90 11.94 -10.94
CA ASN A 11 3.30 11.71 -12.32
C ASN A 11 2.25 10.88 -13.06
N MET A 12 2.01 11.24 -14.31
CA MET A 12 1.17 10.48 -15.24
C MET A 12 2.01 9.43 -15.96
N PHE A 13 1.52 8.20 -16.01
CA PHE A 13 2.18 7.06 -16.65
C PHE A 13 1.28 6.41 -17.71
N CYS A 14 1.89 5.93 -18.78
CA CYS A 14 1.23 5.07 -19.74
C CYS A 14 1.19 3.63 -19.19
N SER A 15 0.02 3.00 -19.16
CA SER A 15 -0.15 1.66 -18.58
C SER A 15 0.60 0.54 -19.33
N HIS A 16 1.20 0.84 -20.49
CA HIS A 16 2.06 -0.10 -21.22
C HIS A 16 3.52 -0.04 -20.79
N GLU A 17 3.96 1.06 -20.18
CA GLU A 17 5.37 1.31 -19.86
C GLU A 17 5.66 1.06 -18.38
N VAL A 18 4.68 1.34 -17.52
CA VAL A 18 4.86 1.25 -16.07
C VAL A 18 3.70 0.49 -15.45
N ASN A 19 4.02 -0.50 -14.62
CA ASN A 19 3.03 -1.27 -13.87
C ASN A 19 2.26 -0.37 -12.90
N TYR A 20 0.96 -0.64 -12.79
CA TYR A 20 0.02 0.06 -11.92
C TYR A 20 -0.34 -0.84 -10.73
N TYR A 21 -0.35 -0.26 -9.53
CA TYR A 21 -0.74 -0.94 -8.30
C TYR A 21 -1.77 -0.11 -7.54
N SER A 22 -2.77 -0.77 -6.97
CA SER A 22 -3.81 -0.11 -6.14
C SER A 22 -3.88 -0.76 -4.77
N CYS A 23 -3.84 0.04 -3.71
CA CYS A 23 -4.07 -0.47 -2.37
C CYS A 23 -5.57 -0.74 -2.15
N GLU A 24 -5.96 -1.98 -1.85
CA GLU A 24 -7.37 -2.34 -1.62
C GLU A 24 -8.01 -1.62 -0.43
N LYS A 25 -7.20 -1.20 0.56
CA LYS A 25 -7.72 -0.59 1.79
C LYS A 25 -8.01 0.91 1.64
N CYS A 26 -7.17 1.64 0.91
CA CYS A 26 -7.31 3.09 0.75
C CYS A 26 -7.61 3.53 -0.69
N ASN A 27 -7.65 2.60 -1.64
CA ASN A 27 -7.84 2.83 -3.08
C ASN A 27 -6.85 3.84 -3.69
N THR A 28 -5.71 4.04 -3.04
CA THR A 28 -4.64 4.88 -3.57
C THR A 28 -3.94 4.12 -4.69
N GLU A 29 -3.67 4.84 -5.77
CA GLU A 29 -3.02 4.33 -6.97
C GLU A 29 -1.54 4.69 -6.96
N PHE A 30 -0.69 3.72 -7.29
CA PHE A 30 0.76 3.84 -7.22
C PHE A 30 1.40 3.39 -8.53
N CYS A 31 2.48 4.05 -8.92
CA CYS A 31 3.43 3.47 -9.85
C CYS A 31 4.29 2.41 -9.14
N GLU A 32 4.94 1.55 -9.92
CA GLU A 32 5.78 0.47 -9.40
C GLU A 32 6.83 0.93 -8.38
N GLU A 33 7.52 2.05 -8.64
CA GLU A 33 8.54 2.57 -7.72
C GLU A 33 7.93 3.01 -6.38
N CYS A 34 6.87 3.83 -6.43
CA CYS A 34 6.18 4.28 -5.22
C CYS A 34 5.49 3.13 -4.46
N TRP A 35 5.06 2.08 -5.17
CA TRP A 35 4.53 0.87 -4.54
C TRP A 35 5.62 0.15 -3.76
N ARG A 36 6.78 -0.12 -4.39
CA ARG A 36 7.91 -0.82 -3.77
C ARG A 36 8.52 -0.05 -2.59
N GLU A 37 8.68 1.26 -2.70
CA GLU A 37 9.16 2.10 -1.59
C GLU A 37 8.24 2.05 -0.36
N ARG A 38 6.96 1.76 -0.60
CA ARG A 38 5.94 1.65 0.43
C ARG A 38 5.63 0.21 0.80
N LEU A 39 6.35 -0.78 0.31
CA LEU A 39 6.28 -2.13 0.86
C LEU A 39 7.09 -2.17 2.17
N HIS A 40 6.52 -2.78 3.21
CA HIS A 40 7.30 -3.06 4.41
C HIS A 40 8.36 -4.14 4.12
N GLU A 41 9.52 -4.11 4.80
CA GLU A 41 10.64 -5.06 4.61
C GLU A 41 10.23 -6.56 4.70
N ASN A 42 9.10 -6.85 5.35
CA ASN A 42 8.54 -8.18 5.54
C ASN A 42 7.23 -8.41 4.76
N GLN A 43 6.89 -7.53 3.83
CA GLN A 43 5.69 -7.63 3.02
C GLN A 43 6.01 -8.36 1.71
N GLU A 44 5.18 -9.33 1.32
CA GLU A 44 5.35 -9.99 0.03
C GLU A 44 5.26 -8.97 -1.12
N GLU A 45 6.04 -9.22 -2.18
CA GLU A 45 6.10 -8.39 -3.41
C GLU A 45 4.70 -8.17 -4.05
N TRP A 46 3.71 -8.98 -3.66
CA TRP A 46 2.33 -9.02 -4.16
C TRP A 46 1.26 -8.65 -3.13
N ALA A 47 1.60 -7.91 -2.08
CA ALA A 47 0.59 -7.55 -1.09
C ALA A 47 -0.55 -6.70 -1.69
N ASP A 48 -1.78 -6.88 -1.22
CA ASP A 48 -2.93 -6.13 -1.72
C ASP A 48 -3.10 -4.75 -1.05
N ILE A 49 -2.27 -4.42 -0.05
CA ILE A 49 -2.33 -3.16 0.71
C ILE A 49 -0.98 -2.46 0.76
N CYS A 50 -0.96 -1.13 0.74
CA CYS A 50 0.27 -0.35 0.88
C CYS A 50 0.82 -0.38 2.32
N GLY A 51 2.10 -0.08 2.49
CA GLY A 51 2.79 -0.10 3.80
C GLY A 51 2.19 0.85 4.82
N ASP A 52 1.70 2.03 4.43
CA ASP A 52 0.98 2.93 5.34
C ASP A 52 -0.26 2.24 5.92
N CYS A 53 -1.03 1.58 5.04
CA CYS A 53 -2.22 0.84 5.41
C CYS A 53 -1.89 -0.37 6.28
N TYR A 54 -0.77 -1.04 6.00
CA TYR A 54 -0.24 -2.17 6.77
C TYR A 54 0.22 -1.74 8.17
N ALA A 55 0.97 -0.64 8.29
CA ALA A 55 1.42 -0.09 9.57
C ALA A 55 0.22 0.24 10.49
N VAL A 56 -0.84 0.84 9.94
CA VAL A 56 -2.09 1.09 10.68
C VAL A 56 -2.75 -0.22 11.14
N LEU A 57 -2.69 -1.29 10.35
CA LEU A 57 -3.21 -2.60 10.80
C LEU A 57 -2.39 -3.15 11.97
N LEU A 58 -1.06 -3.09 11.90
CA LEU A 58 -0.18 -3.58 12.97
C LEU A 58 -0.44 -2.85 14.29
N ILE A 59 -0.59 -1.52 14.26
CA ILE A 59 -0.92 -0.73 15.44
C ILE A 59 -2.25 -1.20 16.05
N LYS A 60 -3.30 -1.34 15.22
CA LYS A 60 -4.61 -1.82 15.69
C LYS A 60 -4.55 -3.21 16.29
N VAL A 61 -3.78 -4.13 15.69
CA VAL A 61 -3.58 -5.48 16.24
C VAL A 61 -2.89 -5.37 17.60
N GLY A 62 -1.84 -4.55 17.73
CA GLY A 62 -1.19 -4.29 19.02
C GLY A 62 -2.18 -3.83 20.10
N GLU A 63 -2.96 -2.79 19.81
CA GLU A 63 -3.98 -2.26 20.73
C GLU A 63 -5.03 -3.32 21.15
N LEU A 64 -5.45 -4.18 20.21
CA LEU A 64 -6.39 -5.26 20.50
C LEU A 64 -5.76 -6.30 21.44
N THR A 65 -4.51 -6.70 21.18
CA THR A 65 -3.82 -7.69 22.03
C THR A 65 -3.58 -7.20 23.45
N GLU A 66 -3.42 -5.89 23.67
CA GLU A 66 -3.28 -5.32 25.01
C GLU A 66 -4.62 -5.35 25.74
N LYS A 67 -5.72 -4.96 25.07
CA LYS A 67 -7.09 -5.01 25.65
C LYS A 67 -7.57 -6.42 25.98
N GLU A 68 -7.08 -7.43 25.29
CA GLU A 68 -7.39 -8.84 25.57
C GLU A 68 -6.64 -9.39 26.79
N LYS A 69 -5.49 -8.81 27.16
CA LYS A 69 -4.72 -9.23 28.35
C LYS A 69 -5.28 -8.65 29.66
N GLU A 70 -6.08 -7.60 29.57
CA GLU A 70 -6.69 -6.90 30.72
C GLU A 70 -8.11 -7.42 31.07
N GLN A 71 -8.62 -8.42 30.35
CA GLN A 71 -9.92 -9.09 30.59
C GLN A 71 -9.73 -10.48 31.22
#